data_AF-A0A842JV86-F1
#
_entry.id   AF-A0A842JV86-F1
#
_cell.length_a   1.000
_cell.length_b   1.000
_cell.length_c   1.000
_cell.angle_alpha   90.00
_cell.angle_beta   90.00
_cell.angle_gamma   90.00
#
_symmetry.space_group_name_H-M   'P 1'
#
loop_
_entity.id
_entity.type
_entity.pdbx_description
1 polymer ?
#
loop_
_entity_poly.entity_id
_entity_poly.type
_entity_poly.pdbx_seq_one_letter_code
_entity_poly.pdbx_strand_id
1 'polypeptide(L)'
;MFAVAVVGVGAVLAVEVPLVAAGRYSAAVLVAGVVTALVLFEIRRRLAPEEPGDLPSGAAAERAEAMARWVARTETLISWADGTRGDWDHHLRPLLAREFQQSTGQRQGRDPADVTAAGEVFFGDLWQWVDPDGIQRTDRTAPGPGRDVLDRILRRLELL
;
A
#
# COMPACT_ATOMS: atom_id res chain seq x y z
N MET A 1 12.52 -21.02 -11.51
CA MET A 1 12.22 -21.41 -10.11
C MET A 1 12.00 -22.92 -9.99
N PHE A 2 11.12 -23.52 -10.80
CA PHE A 2 10.88 -24.98 -10.82
C PHE A 2 12.10 -25.83 -11.21
N ALA A 3 12.91 -25.41 -12.20
CA ALA A 3 14.05 -26.21 -12.67
C ALA A 3 15.10 -26.48 -11.57
N VAL A 4 15.41 -25.49 -10.74
CA VAL A 4 16.40 -25.64 -9.66
C VAL A 4 15.88 -26.51 -8.53
N ALA A 5 14.60 -26.36 -8.17
CA ALA A 5 13.95 -27.19 -7.16
C ALA A 5 13.83 -28.66 -7.64
N VAL A 6 13.47 -28.87 -8.91
CA VAL A 6 13.35 -30.21 -9.50
C VAL A 6 14.70 -30.89 -9.63
N VAL A 7 15.76 -30.16 -10.04
CA VAL A 7 17.13 -30.70 -10.08
C VAL A 7 17.64 -31.02 -8.69
N GLY A 8 17.36 -30.17 -7.70
CA GLY A 8 17.71 -30.40 -6.30
C GLY A 8 17.03 -31.65 -5.75
N VAL A 9 15.70 -31.76 -5.86
CA VAL A 9 14.94 -32.92 -5.39
C VAL A 9 15.34 -34.21 -6.13
N GLY A 10 15.59 -34.13 -7.44
CA GLY A 10 16.03 -35.27 -8.25
C GLY A 10 17.39 -35.81 -7.85
N ALA A 11 18.38 -34.93 -7.60
CA ALA A 11 19.71 -35.33 -7.17
C ALA A 11 19.69 -36.00 -5.78
N VAL A 12 18.79 -35.56 -4.91
CA VAL A 12 18.61 -36.13 -3.57
C VAL A 12 18.01 -37.51 -3.62
N LEU A 13 16.93 -37.69 -4.38
CA LEU A 13 16.29 -38.99 -4.54
C LEU A 13 17.22 -40.01 -5.20
N ALA A 14 18.07 -39.58 -6.15
CA ALA A 14 19.05 -40.44 -6.79
C ALA A 14 20.13 -41.00 -5.83
N VAL A 15 20.40 -40.31 -4.71
CA VAL A 15 21.39 -40.71 -3.71
C VAL A 15 20.75 -41.43 -2.52
N GLU A 16 19.64 -40.92 -2.00
CA GLU A 16 18.93 -41.49 -0.83
C GLU A 16 18.42 -42.91 -1.08
N VAL A 17 17.79 -43.15 -2.24
CA VAL A 17 17.13 -44.42 -2.57
C VAL A 17 18.11 -45.63 -2.56
N PRO A 18 19.29 -45.57 -3.20
CA PRO A 18 20.25 -46.68 -3.13
C PRO A 18 20.90 -46.84 -1.76
N LEU A 19 21.06 -45.77 -0.98
CA LEU A 19 21.68 -45.79 0.35
C LEU A 19 20.78 -46.44 1.42
N VAL A 20 19.46 -46.18 1.35
CA VAL A 20 18.45 -46.83 2.20
C VAL A 20 18.28 -48.30 1.82
N ALA A 21 18.27 -48.62 0.52
CA ALA A 21 18.22 -50.00 0.03
C ALA A 21 19.42 -50.86 0.48
N ALA A 22 20.56 -50.23 0.76
CA ALA A 22 21.77 -50.88 1.26
C ALA A 22 21.83 -51.02 2.80
N GLY A 23 20.78 -50.63 3.54
CA GLY A 23 20.70 -50.79 5.00
C GLY A 23 21.58 -49.83 5.83
N ARG A 24 22.09 -48.74 5.22
CA ARG A 24 22.98 -47.76 5.86
C ARG A 24 22.20 -46.54 6.35
N TYR A 25 21.35 -46.74 7.34
CA TYR A 25 20.47 -45.69 7.92
C TYR A 25 21.22 -44.44 8.41
N SER A 26 22.45 -44.59 8.92
CA SER A 26 23.29 -43.47 9.35
C SER A 26 23.66 -42.53 8.20
N ALA A 27 23.84 -43.07 6.99
CA ALA A 27 24.16 -42.28 5.81
C ALA A 27 22.92 -41.58 5.22
N ALA A 28 21.73 -42.19 5.33
CA ALA A 28 20.47 -41.54 4.97
C ALA A 28 20.19 -40.29 5.83
N VAL A 29 20.44 -40.36 7.15
CA VAL A 29 20.28 -39.20 8.04
C VAL A 29 21.24 -38.06 7.67
N LEU A 30 22.48 -38.37 7.27
CA LEU A 30 23.43 -37.36 6.82
C LEU A 30 22.99 -36.70 5.51
N VAL A 31 22.48 -37.47 4.55
CA VAL A 31 21.99 -36.92 3.28
C VAL A 31 20.76 -36.04 3.52
N ALA A 32 19.77 -36.49 4.30
CA ALA A 32 18.60 -35.69 4.67
C ALA A 32 18.98 -34.37 5.36
N GLY A 33 20.00 -34.40 6.23
CA GLY A 33 20.56 -33.22 6.87
C GLY A 33 21.20 -32.25 5.87
N VAL A 34 22.02 -32.75 4.95
CA VAL A 34 22.65 -31.93 3.88
C VAL A 34 21.60 -31.28 2.99
N VAL A 35 20.54 -32.00 2.64
CA VAL A 35 19.45 -31.49 1.80
C VAL A 35 18.68 -30.40 2.50
N THR A 36 18.33 -30.63 3.76
CA THR A 36 17.65 -29.63 4.58
C THR A 36 18.53 -28.40 4.74
N ALA A 37 19.84 -28.57 4.97
CA ALA A 37 20.80 -27.47 5.04
C ALA A 37 20.87 -26.68 3.72
N LEU A 38 20.90 -27.34 2.57
CA LEU A 38 20.91 -26.68 1.26
C LEU A 38 19.61 -25.91 0.97
N VAL A 39 18.46 -26.50 1.30
CA VAL A 39 17.15 -25.84 1.15
C VAL A 39 17.08 -24.61 2.07
N LEU A 40 17.45 -24.75 3.34
CA LEU A 40 17.49 -23.64 4.29
C LEU A 40 18.53 -22.58 3.87
N PHE A 41 19.66 -22.99 3.30
CA PHE A 41 20.68 -22.09 2.78
C PHE A 41 20.15 -21.27 1.60
N GLU A 42 19.42 -21.87 0.66
CA GLU A 42 18.83 -21.12 -0.45
C GLU A 42 17.66 -20.23 -0.04
N ILE A 43 16.84 -20.69 0.91
CA ILE A 43 15.82 -19.82 1.54
C ILE A 43 16.52 -18.64 2.20
N ARG A 44 17.55 -18.88 3.00
CA ARG A 44 18.34 -17.83 3.66
C ARG A 44 19.01 -16.91 2.66
N ARG A 45 19.53 -17.40 1.54
CA ARG A 45 20.14 -16.56 0.50
C ARG A 45 19.13 -15.65 -0.19
N ARG A 46 17.89 -16.12 -0.38
CA ARG A 46 16.79 -15.32 -0.95
C ARG A 46 16.19 -14.31 0.04
N LEU A 47 16.22 -14.63 1.33
CA LEU A 47 15.73 -13.75 2.40
C LEU A 47 16.82 -12.84 2.97
N ALA A 48 18.09 -13.15 2.74
CA ALA A 48 19.19 -12.30 3.13
C ALA A 48 19.02 -10.98 2.38
N PRO A 49 18.95 -9.83 3.09
CA PRO A 49 19.09 -8.53 2.45
C PRO A 49 20.35 -8.55 1.60
N GLU A 50 20.24 -8.14 0.33
CA GLU A 50 21.42 -7.95 -0.52
C GLU A 50 22.42 -7.07 0.24
N GLU A 51 23.69 -7.49 0.24
CA GLU A 51 24.78 -6.72 0.84
C GLU A 51 24.77 -5.28 0.29
N PRO A 52 25.30 -4.28 1.04
CA PRO A 52 25.27 -2.86 0.66
C PRO A 52 26.06 -2.46 -0.60
N GLY A 53 26.20 -3.34 -1.59
CA GLY A 53 26.90 -3.12 -2.85
C GLY A 53 26.16 -3.61 -4.10
N ASP A 54 25.09 -4.41 -3.97
CA ASP A 54 24.25 -4.76 -5.12
C ASP A 54 23.10 -3.75 -5.21
N LEU A 55 23.21 -2.82 -6.16
CA LEU A 55 22.13 -1.88 -6.43
C LEU A 55 20.90 -2.70 -6.84
N PRO A 56 19.74 -2.52 -6.18
CA PRO A 56 18.55 -3.25 -6.55
C PRO A 56 18.32 -3.10 -8.05
N SER A 57 18.13 -4.23 -8.76
CA SER A 57 17.77 -4.21 -10.19
C SER A 57 16.74 -3.10 -10.43
N GLY A 58 16.96 -2.22 -11.41
CA GLY A 58 16.31 -0.90 -11.47
C GLY A 58 14.80 -0.91 -11.17
N ALA A 59 14.07 -1.90 -11.70
CA ALA A 59 12.64 -2.04 -11.46
C ALA A 59 12.24 -2.29 -9.99
N ALA A 60 13.06 -2.97 -9.18
CA ALA A 60 12.80 -3.17 -7.75
C ALA A 60 13.10 -1.90 -6.94
N ALA A 61 14.20 -1.22 -7.28
CA ALA A 61 14.58 0.06 -6.69
C ALA A 61 13.51 1.12 -6.94
N GLU A 62 13.07 1.25 -8.20
CA GLU A 62 12.04 2.19 -8.63
C GLU A 62 10.70 1.94 -7.93
N ARG A 63 10.31 0.66 -7.75
CA ARG A 63 9.11 0.32 -6.99
C ARG A 63 9.22 0.72 -5.52
N ALA A 64 10.36 0.44 -4.89
CA ALA A 64 10.59 0.81 -3.49
C ALA A 64 10.57 2.33 -3.31
N GLU A 65 11.18 3.07 -4.23
CA GLU A 65 11.20 4.54 -4.21
C GLU A 65 9.83 5.15 -4.53
N ALA A 66 9.06 4.56 -5.44
CA ALA A 66 7.68 4.97 -5.70
C ALA A 66 6.80 4.77 -4.46
N MET A 67 6.96 3.63 -3.75
CA MET A 67 6.24 3.36 -2.51
C MET A 67 6.64 4.36 -1.42
N ALA A 68 7.93 4.60 -1.21
CA ALA A 68 8.42 5.55 -0.22
C ALA A 68 7.87 6.97 -0.46
N ARG A 69 7.86 7.42 -1.72
CA ARG A 69 7.26 8.71 -2.10
C ARG A 69 5.75 8.75 -1.87
N TRP A 70 5.04 7.66 -2.12
CA TRP A 70 3.61 7.58 -1.85
C TRP A 70 3.32 7.66 -0.35
N VAL A 71 4.07 6.92 0.48
CA VAL A 71 3.94 6.96 1.95
C VAL A 71 4.19 8.37 2.47
N ALA A 72 5.32 9.00 2.10
CA ALA A 72 5.65 10.35 2.57
C ALA A 72 4.59 11.39 2.18
N ARG A 73 4.02 11.27 0.97
CA ARG A 73 2.91 12.12 0.52
C ARG A 73 1.66 11.90 1.36
N THR A 74 1.31 10.65 1.63
CA THR A 74 0.13 10.29 2.44
C THR A 74 0.27 10.76 3.88
N GLU A 75 1.45 10.63 4.50
CA GLU A 75 1.74 11.17 5.83
C GLU A 75 1.54 12.68 5.90
N THR A 76 1.97 13.40 4.86
CA THR A 76 1.77 14.85 4.76
C THR A 76 0.27 15.20 4.68
N LEU A 77 -0.50 14.48 3.87
CA LEU A 77 -1.96 14.66 3.77
C LEU A 77 -2.67 14.37 5.10
N ILE A 78 -2.26 13.31 5.80
CA ILE A 78 -2.80 12.97 7.13
C ILE A 78 -2.47 14.07 8.13
N SER A 79 -1.24 14.59 8.12
CA SER A 79 -0.83 15.68 8.99
C SER A 79 -1.67 16.95 8.78
N TRP A 80 -2.11 17.25 7.55
CA TRP A 80 -3.02 18.37 7.29
C TRP A 80 -4.45 18.11 7.73
N ALA A 81 -4.87 16.85 7.83
CA ALA A 81 -6.19 16.50 8.35
C ALA A 81 -6.29 16.75 9.86
N ASP A 82 -5.21 16.49 10.59
CA ASP A 82 -5.09 16.73 12.03
C ASP A 82 -4.64 18.16 12.38
N GLY A 83 -4.26 18.94 11.36
CA GLY A 83 -3.76 20.31 11.50
C GLY A 83 -4.86 21.34 11.66
N THR A 84 -4.67 22.48 11.00
CA THR A 84 -5.60 23.61 11.10
C THR A 84 -6.69 23.54 10.03
N ARG A 85 -7.78 24.29 10.26
CA ARG A 85 -8.83 24.47 9.26
C ARG A 85 -8.29 25.09 7.95
N GLY A 86 -7.27 25.94 8.05
CA GLY A 86 -6.58 26.50 6.89
C GLY A 86 -5.87 25.44 6.04
N ASP A 87 -5.20 24.47 6.69
CA ASP A 87 -4.52 23.37 6.00
C ASP A 87 -5.54 22.46 5.30
N TRP A 88 -6.67 22.18 5.96
CA TRP A 88 -7.78 21.44 5.38
C TRP A 88 -8.32 22.12 4.11
N ASP A 89 -8.66 23.41 4.21
CA ASP A 89 -9.26 24.16 3.11
C ASP A 89 -8.30 24.32 1.92
N HIS A 90 -6.98 24.39 2.18
CA HIS A 90 -5.99 24.54 1.10
C HIS A 90 -5.64 23.22 0.42
N HIS A 91 -5.50 22.13 1.18
CA HIS A 91 -4.96 20.87 0.67
C HIS A 91 -6.00 19.75 0.51
N LEU A 92 -6.89 19.56 1.48
CA LEU A 92 -7.82 18.42 1.51
C LEU A 92 -9.13 18.71 0.77
N ARG A 93 -9.75 19.86 1.01
CA ARG A 93 -11.04 20.23 0.41
C ARG A 93 -11.02 20.17 -1.13
N PRO A 94 -10.01 20.71 -1.85
CA PRO A 94 -9.98 20.64 -3.30
C PRO A 94 -9.84 19.21 -3.84
N LEU A 95 -9.11 18.34 -3.12
CA LEU A 95 -8.97 16.93 -3.49
C LEU A 95 -10.30 16.20 -3.33
N LEU A 96 -10.96 16.35 -2.18
CA LEU A 96 -12.24 15.72 -1.88
C LEU A 96 -13.34 16.15 -2.87
N ALA A 97 -13.44 17.45 -3.15
CA ALA A 97 -14.40 17.98 -4.13
C ALA A 97 -14.15 17.40 -5.53
N ARG A 98 -12.88 17.32 -5.95
CA ARG A 98 -12.51 16.77 -7.25
C ARG A 98 -12.80 15.28 -7.35
N GLU A 99 -12.56 14.50 -6.30
CA GLU A 99 -12.89 13.06 -6.28
C GLU A 99 -14.41 12.83 -6.28
N PHE A 100 -15.18 13.61 -5.52
CA PHE A 100 -16.64 13.55 -5.57
C PHE A 100 -17.21 13.87 -6.96
N GLN A 101 -16.70 14.91 -7.61
CA GLN A 101 -17.12 15.27 -8.97
C GLN A 101 -16.73 14.19 -10.00
N GLN A 102 -15.62 13.49 -9.76
CA GLN A 102 -15.19 12.36 -10.59
C GLN A 102 -16.11 11.16 -10.45
N SER A 103 -16.40 10.73 -9.22
CA SER A 103 -17.21 9.54 -8.96
C SER A 103 -18.67 9.74 -9.36
N THR A 104 -19.22 10.94 -9.16
CA THR A 104 -20.61 11.25 -9.54
C THR A 104 -20.82 11.52 -11.03
N GLY A 105 -19.76 11.51 -11.85
CA GLY A 105 -19.85 11.80 -13.28
C GLY A 105 -20.22 13.24 -13.61
N GLN A 106 -20.20 14.15 -12.63
CA GLN A 106 -20.56 15.57 -12.76
C GLN A 106 -19.42 16.42 -13.34
N ARG A 107 -18.47 15.79 -14.04
CA ARG A 107 -17.34 16.48 -14.68
C ARG A 107 -17.87 17.40 -15.78
N GLN A 108 -17.87 18.69 -15.46
CA GLN A 108 -17.67 19.80 -16.39
C GLN A 108 -18.91 20.23 -17.19
N GLY A 109 -19.66 21.21 -16.65
CA GLY A 109 -20.69 21.96 -17.39
C GLY A 109 -22.01 22.17 -16.65
N ARG A 110 -22.18 21.61 -15.45
CA ARG A 110 -23.42 21.71 -14.66
C ARG A 110 -23.33 22.81 -13.60
N ASP A 111 -24.48 23.41 -13.28
CA ASP A 111 -24.63 24.50 -12.32
C ASP A 111 -24.00 24.10 -10.97
N PRO A 112 -23.13 24.94 -10.36
CA PRO A 112 -22.61 24.73 -9.00
C PRO A 112 -23.71 24.38 -7.99
N ALA A 113 -24.93 24.91 -8.15
CA ALA A 113 -26.06 24.59 -7.30
C ALA A 113 -26.48 23.11 -7.32
N ASP A 114 -26.40 22.45 -8.49
CA ASP A 114 -26.74 21.03 -8.63
C ASP A 114 -25.71 20.14 -7.90
N VAL A 115 -24.43 20.54 -7.95
CA VAL A 115 -23.33 19.84 -7.25
C VAL A 115 -23.52 19.97 -5.74
N THR A 116 -23.86 21.16 -5.26
CA THR A 116 -24.16 21.42 -3.85
C THR A 116 -25.35 20.62 -3.37
N ALA A 117 -26.46 20.60 -4.12
CA ALA A 117 -27.64 19.81 -3.76
C ALA A 117 -27.34 18.30 -3.70
N ALA A 118 -26.60 17.77 -4.68
CA ALA A 118 -26.17 16.37 -4.66
C ALA A 118 -25.25 16.07 -3.47
N GLY A 119 -24.35 17.00 -3.16
CA GLY A 119 -23.43 16.94 -2.03
C GLY A 119 -24.13 16.92 -0.69
N GLU A 120 -25.11 17.81 -0.47
CA GLU A 120 -25.91 17.86 0.76
C GLU A 120 -26.72 16.58 0.97
N VAL A 121 -27.32 16.02 -0.09
CA VAL A 121 -28.06 14.75 -0.01
C VAL A 121 -27.12 13.58 0.33
N PHE A 122 -25.93 13.55 -0.27
CA PHE A 122 -25.02 12.43 -0.09
C PHE A 122 -24.24 12.51 1.23
N PHE A 123 -23.69 13.67 1.57
CA PHE A 123 -22.81 13.86 2.73
C PHE A 123 -23.50 14.45 3.96
N GLY A 124 -24.63 15.14 3.81
CA GLY A 124 -25.33 15.78 4.92
C GLY A 124 -24.46 16.81 5.65
N ASP A 125 -24.26 16.59 6.96
CA ASP A 125 -23.45 17.44 7.84
C ASP A 125 -21.97 17.50 7.46
N LEU A 126 -21.48 16.49 6.75
CA LEU A 126 -20.09 16.42 6.26
C LEU A 126 -19.85 17.30 5.03
N TRP A 127 -20.92 17.74 4.34
CA TRP A 127 -20.80 18.54 3.11
C TRP A 127 -20.02 19.83 3.32
N GLN A 128 -20.17 20.47 4.49
CA GLN A 128 -19.45 21.71 4.83
C GLN A 128 -17.92 21.61 4.75
N TRP A 129 -17.35 20.39 4.78
CA TRP A 129 -15.92 20.11 4.71
C TRP A 129 -15.45 19.68 3.31
N VAL A 130 -16.38 19.34 2.42
CA VAL A 130 -16.13 18.92 1.03
C VAL A 130 -16.47 20.04 0.03
N ASP A 131 -17.47 20.87 0.36
CA ASP A 131 -17.97 21.96 -0.48
C ASP A 131 -16.84 22.88 -0.97
N PRO A 132 -16.60 23.04 -2.28
CA PRO A 132 -15.55 23.91 -2.79
C PRO A 132 -15.69 25.39 -2.38
N ASP A 133 -16.92 25.87 -2.15
CA ASP A 133 -17.18 27.29 -1.84
C ASP A 133 -17.16 27.61 -0.34
N GLY A 134 -17.13 26.59 0.52
CA GLY A 134 -17.16 26.69 1.98
C GLY A 134 -15.89 27.21 2.67
N ILE A 135 -14.97 27.88 1.94
CA ILE A 135 -13.68 28.33 2.46
C ILE A 135 -13.86 29.55 3.38
N GLN A 136 -13.48 29.42 4.65
CA GLN A 136 -13.56 30.50 5.62
C GLN A 136 -12.19 31.16 5.82
N ARG A 137 -12.03 32.41 5.39
CA ARG A 137 -10.74 33.14 5.48
C ARG A 137 -10.41 33.62 6.89
N THR A 138 -11.42 33.82 7.74
CA THR A 138 -11.26 34.46 9.06
C THR A 138 -10.76 33.49 10.14
N ASP A 139 -11.03 32.19 9.98
CA ASP A 139 -10.84 31.19 11.05
C ASP A 139 -9.83 30.09 10.67
N ARG A 140 -8.79 30.47 9.93
CA ARG A 140 -7.80 29.53 9.39
C ARG A 140 -6.99 28.81 10.47
N THR A 141 -6.77 29.46 11.62
CA THR A 141 -6.02 28.90 12.74
C THR A 141 -6.88 28.07 13.68
N ALA A 142 -8.19 28.00 13.45
CA ALA A 142 -9.02 27.09 14.23
C ALA A 142 -8.58 25.63 14.01
N PRO A 143 -8.83 24.76 14.99
CA PRO A 143 -8.64 23.33 14.82
C PRO A 143 -9.38 22.84 13.57
N GLY A 144 -8.71 22.03 12.75
CA GLY A 144 -9.34 21.36 11.64
C GLY A 144 -10.40 20.35 12.10
N PRO A 145 -11.20 19.82 11.17
CA PRO A 145 -12.22 18.82 11.50
C PRO A 145 -11.65 17.49 12.00
N GLY A 146 -10.34 17.26 11.80
CA GLY A 146 -9.63 16.08 12.28
C GLY A 146 -9.77 14.86 11.39
N ARG A 147 -8.94 13.85 11.64
CA ARG A 147 -8.92 12.60 10.88
C ARG A 147 -10.23 11.80 10.92
N ASP A 148 -10.99 11.85 12.01
CA ASP A 148 -12.27 11.13 12.12
C ASP A 148 -13.31 11.63 11.12
N VAL A 149 -13.30 12.94 10.82
CA VAL A 149 -14.17 13.52 9.79
C VAL A 149 -13.70 13.10 8.40
N LEU A 150 -12.38 13.15 8.14
CA LEU A 150 -11.81 12.68 6.88
C LEU A 150 -12.19 11.22 6.59
N ASP A 151 -12.02 10.34 7.57
CA ASP A 151 -12.33 8.91 7.47
C ASP A 151 -13.82 8.66 7.19
N ARG A 152 -14.72 9.45 7.80
CA ARG A 152 -16.16 9.40 7.48
C ARG A 152 -16.47 9.85 6.05
N ILE A 153 -15.83 10.91 5.57
CA ILE A 153 -16.01 11.41 4.19
C ILE A 153 -15.52 10.35 3.19
N LEU A 154 -14.33 9.79 3.42
CA LEU A 154 -13.74 8.78 2.53
C LEU A 154 -14.58 7.51 2.46
N ARG A 155 -15.04 6.99 3.60
CA ARG A 155 -15.98 5.84 3.62
C ARG A 155 -17.26 6.11 2.85
N ARG A 156 -17.75 7.35 2.87
CA ARG A 156 -18.93 7.73 2.09
C ARG A 156 -18.59 7.75 0.60
N LEU A 157 -17.47 8.34 0.22
CA LEU A 157 -16.99 8.36 -1.17
C LEU A 157 -16.77 6.95 -1.74
N GLU A 158 -16.33 5.98 -0.95
CA GLU A 158 -16.19 4.57 -1.36
C GLU A 158 -17.53 3.87 -1.68
N LEU A 159 -18.66 4.43 -1.25
CA LEU A 159 -19.99 3.89 -1.53
C LEU A 159 -20.61 4.47 -2.81
N LEU A 160 -19.93 5.41 -3.48
CA LEU A 160 -20.33 5.96 -4.79
C LEU A 160 -19.83 5.05 -5.93
#